data_AF-A0A951UM81-F1
#
_entry.id   AF-A0A951UM81-F1
#
_cell.length_a   1.000
_cell.length_b   1.000
_cell.length_c   1.000
_cell.angle_alpha   90.00
_cell.angle_beta   90.00
_cell.angle_gamma   90.00
#
_symmetry.space_group_name_H-M   'P 1'
#
loop_
_entity.id
_entity.type
_entity.pdbx_description
1 polymer ?
#
loop_
_entity_poly.entity_id
_entity_poly.type
_entity_poly.pdbx_seq_one_letter_code
_entity_poly.pdbx_strand_id
1 'polypeptide(L)'
;MSRFIKCDVDGESRTVYQYLSGSQPCEAYRIHEEFGIGEYLCYEYEYGEDDYAQLCYNYIPTRQGAEGDMLILTREDIERLNSCLETLEADGSTEARYIWMIKAIRDFMLKYPHQARFIFNSEF
;
A
#
# COMPACT_ATOMS: atom_id res chain seq x y z
N MET A 1 6.40 -16.40 -7.84
CA MET A 1 6.81 -15.69 -6.61
C MET A 1 5.56 -15.04 -6.01
N SER A 2 5.35 -15.14 -4.70
CA SER A 2 4.27 -14.44 -4.01
C SER A 2 4.68 -12.98 -3.79
N ARG A 3 3.77 -12.03 -4.04
CA ARG A 3 3.99 -10.61 -3.76
C ARG A 3 3.28 -10.22 -2.47
N PHE A 4 3.74 -9.18 -1.79
CA PHE A 4 3.19 -8.76 -0.49
C PHE A 4 3.03 -7.25 -0.42
N ILE A 5 2.01 -6.80 0.31
CA ILE A 5 1.99 -5.47 0.92
C ILE A 5 2.58 -5.61 2.32
N LYS A 6 3.64 -4.86 2.60
CA LYS A 6 4.28 -4.79 3.93
C LYS A 6 4.06 -3.40 4.52
N CYS A 7 3.97 -3.31 5.85
CA CYS A 7 3.96 -2.05 6.56
C CYS A 7 5.10 -2.03 7.60
N ASP A 8 5.81 -0.92 7.70
CA ASP A 8 6.72 -0.67 8.82
C ASP A 8 5.90 -0.27 10.06
N VAL A 9 6.11 -0.97 11.18
CA VAL A 9 5.52 -0.65 12.47
C VAL A 9 6.62 -0.73 13.51
N ASP A 10 6.91 0.38 14.18
CA ASP A 10 7.96 0.47 15.20
C ASP A 10 9.34 -0.05 14.72
N GLY A 11 9.67 0.13 13.43
CA GLY A 11 10.92 -0.36 12.83
C GLY A 11 10.92 -1.85 12.46
N GLU A 12 9.78 -2.54 12.59
CA GLU A 12 9.60 -3.91 12.14
C GLU A 12 8.69 -3.96 10.89
N SER A 13 9.18 -4.56 9.82
CA SER A 13 8.38 -4.86 8.63
C SER A 13 7.39 -5.99 8.90
N ARG A 14 6.09 -5.72 8.69
CA ARG A 14 5.00 -6.69 8.88
C ARG A 14 4.19 -6.89 7.60
N THR A 15 3.88 -8.13 7.28
CA THR A 15 3.00 -8.46 6.14
C THR A 15 1.55 -8.09 6.46
N VAL A 16 0.92 -7.33 5.55
CA VAL A 16 -0.46 -6.86 5.66
C VAL A 16 -1.36 -7.68 4.75
N TYR A 17 -0.92 -7.89 3.51
CA TYR A 17 -1.69 -8.61 2.50
C TYR A 17 -0.74 -9.39 1.58
N GLN A 18 -1.16 -10.58 1.14
CA GLN A 18 -0.42 -11.40 0.19
C GLN A 18 -1.21 -11.50 -1.12
N TYR A 19 -0.57 -11.14 -2.22
CA TYR A 19 -1.13 -11.29 -3.55
C TYR A 19 -1.04 -12.74 -4.03
N LEU A 20 -2.12 -13.21 -4.66
CA LEU A 20 -2.09 -14.43 -5.48
C LEU A 20 -1.50 -14.11 -6.86
N SER A 21 -0.90 -15.12 -7.51
CA SER A 21 -0.32 -14.99 -8.86
C SER A 21 -1.34 -14.39 -9.84
N GLY A 22 -0.96 -13.31 -10.55
CA GLY A 22 -1.83 -12.59 -11.49
C GLY A 22 -2.55 -11.36 -10.93
N SER A 23 -2.43 -11.09 -9.63
CA SER A 23 -2.87 -9.84 -9.01
C SER A 23 -1.74 -8.82 -9.07
N GLN A 24 -2.02 -7.62 -9.61
CA GLN A 24 -0.99 -6.61 -9.80
C GLN A 24 -0.75 -5.79 -8.50
N PRO A 25 0.50 -5.42 -8.18
CA PRO A 25 0.87 -4.58 -7.03
C PRO A 25 0.27 -3.17 -7.10
N CYS A 26 -0.05 -2.73 -8.31
CA CYS A 26 -0.63 -1.44 -8.61
C CYS A 26 -2.02 -1.22 -7.98
N GLU A 27 -2.66 -2.21 -7.36
CA GLU A 27 -3.98 -1.98 -6.74
C GLU A 27 -3.93 -0.96 -5.59
N ALA A 28 -2.81 -0.79 -4.87
CA ALA A 28 -2.72 0.20 -3.80
C ALA A 28 -2.77 1.66 -4.32
N TYR A 29 -2.33 1.95 -5.55
CA TYR A 29 -2.45 3.29 -6.13
C TYR A 29 -3.90 3.71 -6.30
N ARG A 30 -4.79 2.75 -6.57
CA ARG A 30 -6.21 3.02 -6.80
C ARG A 30 -6.89 3.59 -5.56
N ILE A 31 -6.41 3.24 -4.36
CA ILE A 31 -6.91 3.82 -3.11
C ILE A 31 -6.73 5.36 -3.13
N HIS A 32 -5.58 5.82 -3.60
CA HIS A 32 -5.30 7.24 -3.76
C HIS A 32 -6.01 7.83 -4.99
N GLU A 33 -5.88 7.23 -6.18
CA GLU A 33 -6.41 7.80 -7.42
C GLU A 33 -7.95 7.83 -7.47
N GLU A 34 -8.63 6.78 -6.98
CA GLU A 34 -10.10 6.68 -7.06
C GLU A 34 -10.80 7.39 -5.90
N PHE A 35 -10.21 7.37 -4.69
CA PHE A 35 -10.87 7.86 -3.47
C PHE A 35 -10.18 9.07 -2.82
N GLY A 36 -9.01 9.48 -3.31
CA GLY A 36 -8.23 10.56 -2.69
C GLY A 36 -7.75 10.24 -1.28
N ILE A 37 -7.55 8.94 -0.98
CA ILE A 37 -7.17 8.47 0.36
C ILE A 37 -5.65 8.23 0.41
N GLY A 38 -5.00 8.80 1.43
CA GLY A 38 -3.56 8.68 1.61
C GLY A 38 -2.73 9.46 0.61
N GLU A 39 -1.41 9.40 0.79
CA GLU A 39 -0.41 9.88 -0.15
C GLU A 39 0.21 8.68 -0.86
N TYR A 40 0.34 8.77 -2.19
CA TYR A 40 0.88 7.69 -3.01
C TYR A 40 2.17 8.12 -3.70
N LEU A 41 3.18 7.24 -3.65
CA LEU A 41 4.50 7.45 -4.22
C LEU A 41 4.90 6.21 -5.01
N CYS A 42 5.50 6.42 -6.18
CA CYS A 42 6.23 5.39 -6.91
C CYS A 42 7.72 5.53 -6.62
N TYR A 43 8.46 4.41 -6.59
CA TYR A 43 9.91 4.41 -6.40
C TYR A 43 10.60 3.37 -7.28
N GLU A 44 11.87 3.63 -7.56
CA GLU A 44 12.81 2.72 -8.23
C GLU A 44 13.96 2.43 -7.26
N TYR A 45 14.49 1.19 -7.27
CA TYR A 45 15.70 0.89 -6.52
C TYR A 45 16.92 1.38 -7.32
N GLU A 46 17.59 2.40 -6.81
CA GLU A 46 18.96 2.66 -7.22
C GLU A 46 19.90 1.71 -6.46
N TYR A 47 20.43 0.72 -7.17
CA TYR A 47 21.54 -0.08 -6.67
C TYR A 47 22.80 0.79 -6.69
N GLY A 48 23.18 1.34 -5.54
CA GLY A 48 24.50 1.94 -5.35
C GLY A 48 25.60 0.88 -5.47
N GLU A 49 26.79 1.25 -5.98
CA GLU A 49 27.94 0.34 -6.13
C GLU A 49 28.49 -0.21 -4.80
N ASP A 50 28.03 0.31 -3.66
CA ASP A 50 28.40 -0.19 -2.34
C ASP A 50 27.29 -1.10 -1.77
N ASP A 51 27.57 -2.41 -1.79
CA ASP A 51 26.70 -3.54 -1.43
C ASP A 51 26.10 -3.52 0.00
N TYR A 52 26.35 -2.48 0.79
CA TYR A 52 25.79 -2.37 2.15
C TYR A 52 25.56 -0.91 2.53
N ALA A 53 24.31 -0.62 2.86
CA ALA A 53 23.79 0.54 3.59
C ALA A 53 23.15 1.64 2.72
N GLN A 54 21.85 1.82 2.99
CA GLN A 54 20.96 2.86 2.49
C GLN A 54 20.50 2.64 1.05
N LEU A 55 19.45 1.83 0.94
CA LEU A 55 18.41 2.02 -0.08
C LEU A 55 17.93 3.48 0.02
N CYS A 56 18.58 4.37 -0.71
CA CYS A 56 18.12 5.73 -0.92
C CYS A 56 16.94 5.64 -1.89
N TYR A 57 15.72 5.67 -1.34
CA TYR A 57 14.51 5.75 -2.14
C TYR A 57 14.47 7.11 -2.83
N ASN A 58 14.85 7.17 -4.11
CA ASN A 58 14.58 8.33 -4.92
C ASN A 58 13.08 8.30 -5.27
N TYR A 59 12.32 9.13 -4.56
CA TYR A 59 10.89 9.31 -4.79
C TYR A 59 10.69 10.09 -6.08
N ILE A 60 10.37 9.40 -7.17
CA ILE A 60 10.08 10.04 -8.44
C ILE A 60 8.58 9.87 -8.73
N PRO A 61 7.81 10.96 -8.87
CA PRO A 61 6.44 10.88 -9.35
C PRO A 61 6.44 10.59 -10.86
N THR A 62 6.70 9.35 -11.25
CA THR A 62 6.65 8.94 -12.67
C THR A 62 5.98 7.57 -12.86
N ARG A 63 5.04 7.52 -13.82
CA ARG A 63 4.27 6.32 -14.21
C ARG A 63 5.05 5.29 -15.06
N GLN A 64 6.35 5.50 -15.34
CA GLN A 64 7.17 4.59 -16.15
C GLN A 64 8.50 4.33 -15.45
N GLY A 65 8.80 3.05 -15.20
CA GLY A 65 10.08 2.57 -14.65
C GLY A 65 10.04 2.09 -13.19
N ALA A 66 8.99 2.44 -12.43
CA ALA A 66 8.88 2.14 -11.00
C ALA A 66 8.96 0.63 -10.67
N GLU A 67 9.80 0.29 -9.69
CA GLU A 67 10.01 -1.08 -9.19
C GLU A 67 9.15 -1.38 -7.95
N GLY A 68 8.55 -0.35 -7.35
CA GLY A 68 7.65 -0.47 -6.22
C GLY A 68 6.69 0.70 -6.08
N ASP A 69 5.69 0.49 -5.24
CA ASP A 69 4.72 1.50 -4.86
C ASP A 69 4.57 1.60 -3.34
N MET A 70 4.35 2.84 -2.89
CA MET A 70 4.23 3.19 -1.49
C MET A 70 2.93 3.97 -1.27
N LEU A 71 2.09 3.45 -0.40
CA LEU A 71 0.88 4.12 0.07
C LEU A 71 1.07 4.52 1.54
N ILE A 72 1.04 5.83 1.79
CA ILE A 72 1.13 6.40 3.12
C ILE A 72 -0.27 6.75 3.59
N LEU A 73 -0.68 6.17 4.72
CA LEU A 73 -1.97 6.43 5.33
C LEU A 73 -1.79 6.99 6.73
N THR A 74 -2.62 7.95 7.09
CA THR A 74 -2.73 8.47 8.44
C THR A 74 -3.85 7.77 9.20
N ARG A 75 -3.90 7.93 10.52
CA ARG A 75 -5.01 7.42 11.31
C ARG A 75 -6.38 7.97 10.86
N GLU A 76 -6.43 9.22 10.39
CA GLU A 76 -7.65 9.85 9.91
C GLU A 76 -8.19 9.18 8.63
N ASP A 77 -7.31 8.57 7.83
CA ASP A 77 -7.70 7.87 6.62
C ASP A 77 -8.48 6.57 6.89
N ILE A 78 -8.44 6.02 8.12
CA ILE A 78 -9.20 4.82 8.49
C ILE A 78 -10.71 5.04 8.28
N GLU A 79 -11.22 6.21 8.64
CA GLU A 79 -12.64 6.54 8.48
C GLU A 79 -13.02 6.60 6.99
N ARG A 80 -12.14 7.19 6.17
CA ARG A 80 -12.34 7.27 4.72
C ARG A 80 -12.31 5.90 4.06
N LEU A 81 -11.41 5.01 4.52
CA LEU A 81 -11.36 3.63 4.06
C LEU A 81 -12.66 2.88 4.38
N ASN A 82 -13.25 3.09 5.56
CA ASN A 82 -14.53 2.47 5.91
C ASN A 82 -15.65 2.94 4.96
N SER A 83 -15.78 4.25 4.72
CA SER A 83 -16.80 4.78 3.80
C SER A 83 -16.60 4.30 2.35
N CYS A 84 -15.35 4.20 1.91
CA CYS A 84 -14.99 3.63 0.61
C CYS A 84 -15.43 2.16 0.50
N LEU A 85 -15.13 1.34 1.52
CA LEU A 85 -15.54 -0.07 1.55
C LEU A 85 -17.05 -0.25 1.45
N GLU A 86 -17.83 0.53 2.20
CA GLU A 86 -19.30 0.50 2.13
C GLU A 86 -19.81 0.79 0.71
N THR A 87 -19.19 1.76 0.05
CA THR A 87 -19.54 2.14 -1.33
C THR A 87 -19.21 1.02 -2.32
N LEU A 88 -18.01 0.44 -2.21
CA LEU A 88 -17.55 -0.63 -3.11
C LEU A 88 -18.36 -1.92 -2.95
N GLU A 89 -18.72 -2.26 -1.72
CA GLU A 89 -19.56 -3.43 -1.43
C GLU A 89 -20.99 -3.26 -1.94
N ALA A 90 -21.52 -2.03 -1.90
CA ALA A 90 -22.86 -1.72 -2.41
C ALA A 90 -22.92 -1.73 -3.94
N ASP A 91 -21.85 -1.30 -4.62
CA ASP A 91 -21.76 -1.28 -6.09
C ASP A 91 -21.78 -2.70 -6.70
N GLY A 92 -21.12 -3.66 -6.05
CA GLY A 92 -21.14 -5.08 -6.44
C GLY A 92 -20.46 -5.42 -7.77
N SER A 93 -19.98 -4.43 -8.53
CA SER A 93 -19.20 -4.63 -9.77
C SER A 93 -17.70 -4.67 -9.52
N THR A 94 -17.26 -4.19 -8.36
CA THR A 94 -15.87 -4.18 -7.93
C THR A 94 -15.37 -5.58 -7.61
N GLU A 95 -14.15 -5.89 -8.06
CA GLU A 95 -13.52 -7.19 -7.83
C GLU A 95 -13.33 -7.48 -6.33
N ALA A 96 -13.79 -8.64 -5.87
CA ALA A 96 -13.74 -9.04 -4.46
C ALA A 96 -12.31 -8.99 -3.86
N ARG A 97 -11.28 -9.29 -4.67
CA ARG A 97 -9.88 -9.24 -4.22
C ARG A 97 -9.44 -7.82 -3.83
N TYR A 98 -9.92 -6.80 -4.52
CA TYR A 98 -9.60 -5.40 -4.24
C TYR A 98 -10.24 -4.98 -2.91
N ILE A 99 -11.51 -5.34 -2.71
CA ILE A 99 -12.23 -5.13 -1.44
C ILE A 99 -11.49 -5.83 -0.28
N TRP A 100 -11.03 -7.06 -0.46
CA TRP A 100 -10.28 -7.78 0.58
C TRP A 100 -8.94 -7.14 0.91
N MET A 101 -8.25 -6.57 -0.08
CA MET A 101 -7.01 -5.84 0.14
C MET A 101 -7.25 -4.59 0.99
N ILE A 102 -8.25 -3.77 0.64
CA ILE A 102 -8.60 -2.56 1.41
C ILE A 102 -9.01 -2.94 2.84
N LYS A 103 -9.80 -4.01 3.01
CA LYS A 103 -10.15 -4.53 4.35
C LYS A 103 -8.92 -4.94 5.15
N ALA A 104 -7.98 -5.65 4.55
CA ALA A 104 -6.75 -6.07 5.23
C ALA A 104 -5.91 -4.87 5.69
N ILE A 105 -5.77 -3.83 4.85
CA ILE A 105 -5.11 -2.57 5.22
C ILE A 105 -5.83 -1.92 6.40
N ARG A 106 -7.15 -1.75 6.32
CA ARG A 106 -7.98 -1.15 7.37
C ARG A 106 -7.88 -1.91 8.68
N ASP A 107 -8.05 -3.23 8.65
CA ASP A 107 -7.97 -4.11 9.82
C ASP A 107 -6.58 -4.06 10.46
N PHE A 108 -5.53 -4.00 9.63
CA PHE A 108 -4.17 -3.81 10.10
C PHE A 108 -4.01 -2.47 10.82
N MET A 109 -4.49 -1.37 10.26
CA MET A 109 -4.40 -0.05 10.90
C MET A 109 -5.13 -0.01 12.24
N LEU A 110 -6.31 -0.63 12.33
CA LEU A 110 -7.07 -0.74 13.59
C LEU A 110 -6.34 -1.55 14.65
N LYS A 111 -5.53 -2.55 14.26
CA LYS A 111 -4.74 -3.38 15.18
C LYS A 111 -3.61 -2.61 15.86
N TYR A 112 -3.11 -1.53 15.24
CA TYR A 112 -2.02 -0.70 15.76
C TYR A 112 -2.51 0.73 16.07
N PRO A 113 -3.39 0.91 17.07
CA PRO A 113 -4.04 2.19 17.33
C PRO A 113 -3.10 3.29 17.84
N HIS A 114 -1.85 2.96 18.20
CA HIS A 114 -0.86 3.94 18.62
C HIS A 114 -0.06 4.53 17.44
N GLN A 115 -0.12 3.88 16.28
CA GLN A 115 0.57 4.31 15.08
C GLN A 115 -0.19 5.49 14.45
N ALA A 116 0.48 6.63 14.29
CA ALA A 116 -0.10 7.81 13.67
C ALA A 116 -0.08 7.75 12.13
N ARG A 117 0.92 7.05 11.57
CA ARG A 117 1.18 6.95 10.13
C ARG A 117 1.61 5.53 9.76
N PHE A 118 1.02 5.00 8.70
CA PHE A 118 1.27 3.68 8.14
C PHE A 118 1.89 3.85 6.75
N ILE A 119 2.97 3.14 6.47
CA ILE A 119 3.68 3.20 5.20
C ILE A 119 3.63 1.81 4.59
N PHE A 120 2.73 1.62 3.62
CA PHE A 120 2.51 0.36 2.94
C PHE A 120 3.36 0.30 1.69
N ASN A 121 4.26 -0.68 1.61
CA ASN A 121 5.13 -0.92 0.47
C ASN A 121 4.68 -2.18 -0.27
N SER A 122 4.50 -2.03 -1.58
CA SER A 122 4.29 -3.09 -2.55
C SER A 122 5.58 -3.33 -3.33
N GLU A 123 6.02 -4.57 -3.38
CA GLU A 123 7.14 -4.99 -4.23
C GLU A 123 6.57 -5.67 -5.50
N PHE A 124 7.01 -5.24 -6.69
CA PHE A 124 6.70 -5.90 -7.98
C PHE A 124 7.55 -7.16 -8.21
#